data_AF-A0A2M7ALT9-F1
#
_entry.id   AF-A0A2M7ALT9-F1
#
_cell.length_a   1.000
_cell.length_b   1.000
_cell.length_c   1.000
_cell.angle_alpha   90.00
_cell.angle_beta   90.00
_cell.angle_gamma   90.00
#
_symmetry.space_group_name_H-M   'P 1'
#
loop_
_entity.id
_entity.type
_entity.pdbx_description
1 polymer ?
#
loop_
_entity_poly.entity_id
_entity_poly.type
_entity_poly.pdbx_seq_one_letter_code
_entity_poly.pdbx_strand_id
1 'polypeptide(L)'
;MKKFKKVLVITLLFIFLGIVFGCSRQTKPLKKLIPYGKGEKFRFCDRSKGIVVPLKYDCVGPFSEGLTLVKLNGKPGFVGKNGTEYFED
;
A
#
# COMPACT_ATOMS: atom_id res chain seq x y z
N MET A 1 50.96 4.94 12.06
CA MET A 1 50.13 3.69 11.99
C MET A 1 48.81 3.72 12.76
N LYS A 2 48.66 4.46 13.87
CA LYS A 2 47.41 4.49 14.67
C LYS A 2 46.21 5.19 13.98
N LYS A 3 46.46 6.21 13.14
CA LYS A 3 45.41 6.95 12.40
C LYS A 3 44.76 6.10 11.30
N PHE A 4 45.55 5.29 10.59
CA PHE A 4 45.06 4.42 9.51
C PHE A 4 44.15 3.31 10.02
N LYS A 5 44.48 2.69 11.16
CA LYS A 5 43.62 1.70 11.83
C LYS A 5 42.27 2.29 12.26
N LYS A 6 42.22 3.56 12.68
CA LYS A 6 40.96 4.23 13.05
C LYS A 6 40.07 4.52 11.83
N VAL A 7 40.66 4.99 10.72
CA VAL A 7 39.91 5.24 9.47
C VAL A 7 39.34 3.93 8.91
N LEU A 8 40.12 2.85 8.93
CA LEU A 8 39.69 1.51 8.49
C LEU A 8 38.53 0.95 9.34
N VAL A 9 38.56 1.18 10.65
CA VAL A 9 37.48 0.74 11.56
C VAL A 9 36.21 1.55 11.33
N ILE A 10 36.32 2.86 11.08
CA ILE A 10 35.18 3.74 10.81
C ILE A 10 34.50 3.35 9.50
N THR A 11 35.25 3.08 8.43
CA THR A 11 34.65 2.67 7.15
C THR A 11 33.96 1.30 7.23
N LEU A 12 34.52 0.35 7.98
CA LEU A 12 33.87 -0.95 8.23
C LEU A 12 32.56 -0.83 9.04
N LEU A 13 32.47 0.12 9.98
CA LEU A 13 31.24 0.39 10.73
C LEU A 13 30.12 0.97 9.85
N PHE A 14 30.44 1.83 8.89
CA PHE A 14 29.44 2.40 7.98
C PHE A 14 28.88 1.37 6.99
N ILE A 15 29.72 0.44 6.52
CA ILE A 15 29.28 -0.68 5.66
C ILE A 15 28.34 -1.62 6.44
N PHE A 16 28.66 -1.87 7.72
CA PHE A 16 27.81 -2.69 8.60
C PHE A 16 26.46 -2.02 8.90
N LEU A 17 26.44 -0.69 9.09
CA LEU A 17 25.20 0.06 9.29
C LEU A 17 24.28 -0.01 8.06
N GLY A 18 24.85 0.10 6.84
CA GLY A 18 24.08 0.03 5.60
C GLY A 18 23.34 -1.29 5.38
N ILE A 19 23.91 -2.41 5.86
CA ILE A 19 23.32 -3.75 5.74
C ILE A 19 22.12 -3.92 6.68
N VAL A 20 22.14 -3.29 7.87
CA VAL A 20 21.04 -3.34 8.85
C VAL A 20 19.84 -2.49 8.38
N PHE A 21 20.09 -1.37 7.69
CA PHE A 21 19.02 -0.51 7.16
C PHE A 21 18.34 -1.05 5.89
N GLY A 22 18.94 -2.03 5.20
CA GLY A 22 18.36 -2.63 3.99
C GLY A 22 17.19 -3.60 4.22
N CYS A 23 16.96 -4.04 5.46
CA CYS A 23 15.91 -5.03 5.77
C CYS A 23 14.78 -4.44 6.62
N SER A 24 14.19 -3.34 6.17
CA SER A 24 12.83 -2.99 6.60
C SER A 24 11.85 -3.51 5.55
N ARG A 25 11.49 -4.80 5.62
CA ARG A 25 10.19 -5.23 5.07
C ARG A 25 9.12 -4.53 5.92
N GLN A 26 8.74 -3.32 5.52
CA GLN A 26 7.52 -2.68 6.01
C GLN A 26 6.35 -3.57 5.60
N THR A 27 5.99 -4.54 6.43
CA THR A 27 4.62 -5.07 6.39
C THR A 27 3.74 -4.00 7.01
N LYS A 28 3.41 -3.00 6.18
CA LYS A 28 2.41 -2.00 6.54
C LYS A 28 1.16 -2.77 6.99
N PRO A 29 0.63 -2.52 8.21
CA PRO A 29 -0.57 -3.21 8.65
C PRO A 29 -1.67 -2.96 7.62
N LEU A 30 -2.39 -4.02 7.25
CA LEU A 30 -3.41 -3.97 6.22
C LEU A 30 -4.43 -2.88 6.57
N LYS A 31 -4.36 -1.74 5.87
CA LYS A 31 -5.32 -0.65 6.04
C LYS A 31 -6.70 -1.17 5.69
N LYS A 32 -7.63 -1.04 6.64
CA LYS A 32 -9.02 -1.44 6.45
C LYS A 32 -9.72 -0.34 5.63
N LEU A 33 -9.84 -0.55 4.32
CA LEU A 33 -10.62 0.32 3.45
C LEU A 33 -12.10 0.18 3.75
N ILE A 34 -12.80 1.31 3.71
CA ILE A 34 -14.25 1.40 3.89
C ILE A 34 -14.84 1.95 2.60
N PRO A 35 -15.81 1.25 1.97
CA PRO A 35 -16.55 1.80 0.85
C PRO A 35 -17.36 3.01 1.29
N TYR A 36 -17.28 4.09 0.52
CA TYR A 36 -18.03 5.31 0.74
C TYR A 36 -18.75 5.69 -0.55
N GLY A 37 -20.08 5.68 -0.51
CA GLY A 37 -20.93 6.10 -1.62
C GLY A 37 -21.25 7.59 -1.55
N LYS A 38 -21.23 8.28 -2.69
CA LYS A 38 -21.79 9.63 -2.84
C LYS A 38 -22.51 9.71 -4.18
N GLY A 39 -23.84 9.78 -4.15
CA GLY A 39 -24.67 9.65 -5.37
C GLY A 39 -24.63 8.23 -5.92
N GLU A 40 -24.51 8.10 -7.24
CA GLU A 40 -24.48 6.80 -7.94
C GLU A 40 -23.10 6.12 -7.97
N LYS A 41 -22.08 6.76 -7.38
CA LYS A 41 -20.70 6.26 -7.41
C LYS A 41 -20.14 5.97 -6.04
N PHE A 42 -19.23 5.02 -5.99
CA PHE A 42 -18.53 4.55 -4.81
C PHE A 42 -17.03 4.83 -4.90
N ARG A 43 -16.42 5.02 -3.73
CA ARG A 43 -14.99 5.22 -3.52
C ARG A 43 -14.50 4.43 -2.31
N PHE A 44 -13.19 4.36 -2.11
CA PHE A 44 -12.61 3.81 -0.88
C PHE A 44 -11.91 4.88 -0.05
N CYS A 45 -12.24 4.92 1.23
CA CYS A 45 -11.59 5.77 2.22
C CYS A 45 -10.84 4.93 3.26
N ASP A 46 -9.77 5.49 3.79
CA ASP A 46 -9.10 4.98 4.99
C ASP A 46 -9.89 5.38 6.25
N ARG A 47 -9.51 4.82 7.41
CA ARG A 47 -10.10 5.16 8.72
C ARG A 47 -10.00 6.64 9.08
N SER A 48 -8.99 7.34 8.55
CA SER A 48 -8.82 8.79 8.71
C SER A 48 -9.73 9.62 7.81
N LYS A 49 -10.65 8.99 7.06
CA LYS A 49 -11.43 9.60 5.95
C LYS A 49 -10.56 10.10 4.79
N GLY A 50 -9.26 9.79 4.79
CA GLY A 50 -8.38 10.01 3.64
C GLY A 50 -8.87 9.19 2.45
N ILE A 51 -8.98 9.83 1.28
CA ILE A 51 -9.40 9.17 0.05
C ILE A 51 -8.23 8.31 -0.43
N VAL A 52 -8.47 7.01 -0.62
CA VAL A 52 -7.47 6.06 -1.15
C VAL A 52 -7.75 5.77 -2.62
N VAL A 53 -9.01 5.54 -2.94
CA VAL A 53 -9.46 5.35 -4.33
C VAL A 53 -10.54 6.40 -4.64
N PRO A 54 -10.50 7.09 -5.79
CA PRO A 54 -11.50 8.08 -6.18
C PRO A 54 -12.92 7.51 -6.35
N LEU A 55 -13.91 8.41 -6.42
CA LEU A 55 -15.33 8.09 -6.61
C LEU A 55 -15.62 7.73 -8.07
N LYS A 56 -15.33 6.49 -8.45
CA LYS A 56 -15.44 6.03 -9.84
C LYS A 56 -16.22 4.74 -10.06
N TYR A 57 -16.49 3.95 -9.01
CA TYR A 57 -17.15 2.66 -9.18
C TYR A 57 -18.67 2.79 -9.18
N ASP A 58 -19.33 2.05 -10.06
CA ASP A 58 -20.79 1.99 -10.14
C ASP A 58 -21.36 1.15 -8.99
N CYS A 59 -20.66 0.06 -8.67
CA CYS A 59 -21.01 -0.85 -7.56
C CYS A 59 -19.75 -1.32 -6.85
N VAL A 60 -19.87 -1.56 -5.54
CA VAL A 60 -18.81 -2.14 -4.70
C VAL A 60 -19.42 -3.20 -3.79
N GLY A 61 -18.83 -4.39 -3.75
CA GLY A 61 -19.21 -5.48 -2.86
C GLY A 61 -18.57 -5.39 -1.46
N PRO A 62 -18.86 -6.36 -0.58
CA PRO A 62 -18.12 -6.52 0.67
C PRO A 62 -16.69 -7.01 0.39
N PHE A 63 -15.75 -6.59 1.23
CA PHE A 63 -14.40 -7.17 1.22
C PHE A 63 -14.43 -8.61 1.73
N SER A 64 -13.85 -9.54 0.97
CA SER A 64 -13.55 -10.91 1.38
C SER A 64 -12.09 -11.23 1.03
N GLU A 65 -11.38 -11.92 1.92
CA GLU A 65 -9.97 -12.33 1.72
C GLU A 65 -8.98 -11.22 1.32
N GLY A 66 -9.33 -9.94 1.53
CA GLY A 66 -8.48 -8.81 1.16
C GLY A 66 -8.77 -8.19 -0.21
N LEU A 67 -9.75 -8.73 -0.94
CA LEU A 67 -10.26 -8.21 -2.21
C LEU A 67 -11.73 -7.81 -2.07
N THR A 68 -12.20 -6.95 -2.96
CA THR A 68 -13.62 -6.67 -3.13
C THR A 68 -13.94 -6.63 -4.61
N LEU A 69 -15.12 -7.12 -4.98
CA LEU A 69 -15.66 -6.96 -6.31
C LEU A 69 -16.07 -5.49 -6.50
N VAL A 70 -15.72 -4.93 -7.66
CA VAL A 70 -16.16 -3.60 -8.08
C VAL A 70 -16.69 -3.66 -9.51
N LYS A 71 -17.51 -2.67 -9.88
CA LYS A 71 -17.95 -2.45 -11.25
C LYS A 71 -17.51 -1.06 -11.69
N LEU A 72 -16.84 -0.96 -12.83
CA LEU A 72 -16.38 0.29 -13.41
C LEU A 72 -16.84 0.36 -14.87
N ASN A 73 -17.67 1.35 -15.20
CA ASN A 73 -18.20 1.54 -16.55
C ASN A 73 -18.83 0.27 -17.13
N GLY A 74 -19.57 -0.47 -16.31
CA GLY A 74 -20.18 -1.74 -16.76
C GLY A 74 -19.28 -2.98 -16.67
N LYS A 75 -17.96 -2.82 -16.55
CA LYS A 75 -17.00 -3.95 -16.46
C LYS A 75 -16.77 -4.41 -15.02
N PRO A 76 -16.78 -5.72 -14.74
CA PRO A 76 -16.42 -6.24 -13.43
C PRO A 76 -14.90 -6.13 -13.21
N GLY A 77 -14.50 -6.00 -11.95
CA GLY A 77 -13.10 -6.03 -11.53
C GLY A 77 -12.96 -6.25 -10.03
N PHE A 78 -11.72 -6.27 -9.56
CA PHE A 78 -11.38 -6.46 -8.15
C PHE A 78 -10.51 -5.32 -7.65
N VAL A 79 -10.73 -4.92 -6.40
CA VAL A 79 -9.87 -3.94 -5.70
C VAL A 79 -9.35 -4.54 -4.41
N GLY A 80 -8.03 -4.45 -4.20
CA GLY A 80 -7.38 -4.87 -2.97
C GLY A 80 -7.49 -3.83 -1.86
N LYS A 81 -7.28 -4.26 -0.61
CA LYS A 81 -7.20 -3.35 0.56
C LYS A 81 -6.09 -2.30 0.48
N ASN A 82 -5.12 -2.50 -0.40
CA ASN A 82 -4.05 -1.55 -0.70
C ASN A 82 -4.43 -0.54 -1.80
N GLY A 83 -5.61 -0.66 -2.40
CA GLY A 83 -6.05 0.16 -3.53
C GLY A 83 -5.59 -0.34 -4.90
N THR A 84 -4.96 -1.52 -5.00
CA THR A 84 -4.62 -2.12 -6.30
C THR A 84 -5.89 -2.57 -7.01
N GLU A 85 -5.99 -2.28 -8.30
CA GLU A 85 -7.17 -2.56 -9.12
C GLU A 85 -6.83 -3.62 -10.18
N TYR A 86 -7.72 -4.59 -10.37
CA TYR A 86 -7.61 -5.67 -11.33
C TYR A 86 -8.87 -5.67 -12.20
N PHE A 87 -8.72 -5.39 -13.49
CA PHE A 87 -9.81 -5.45 -14.46
C PHE A 87 -9.43 -6.41 -15.58
N GLU A 88 -10.41 -7.13 -16.11
CA GLU A 88 -10.24 -7.87 -17.36
C GLU A 88 -10.37 -6.88 -18.54
N ASP A 89 -9.44 -7.00 -19.50
CA ASP A 89 -9.37 -6.15 -20.69
C ASP A 89 -10.44 -6.52 -21.73
#